data_AF-A0A8T5FT54-F1
#
_entry.id   AF-A0A8T5FT54-F1
#
_cell.length_a   1.000
_cell.length_b   1.000
_cell.length_c   1.000
_cell.angle_alpha   90.00
_cell.angle_beta   90.00
_cell.angle_gamma   90.00
#
_symmetry.space_group_name_H-M   'P 1'
#
loop_
_entity.id
_entity.type
_entity.pdbx_description
1 polymer ?
#
loop_
_entity_poly.entity_id
_entity_poly.type
_entity_poly.pdbx_seq_one_letter_code
_entity_poly.pdbx_strand_id
1 'polypeptide(L)' 'MVQAIIKIEDRTNRVLNIVKAKYGLRDKSQAIDLMAEQYQESILEPELKPEFIEKMKRIQKEPNIKIGSMKNFKKRYGI' A
#
# COMPACT_ATOMS: atom_id res chain seq x y z
N MET A 1 10.22 -16.30 10.48
CA MET A 1 10.92 -16.46 9.19
C MET A 1 10.26 -17.61 8.46
N VAL A 2 9.78 -17.38 7.23
CA VAL A 2 9.16 -18.43 6.40
C VAL A 2 10.22 -18.92 5.40
N GLN A 3 10.23 -20.21 5.09
CA GLN A 3 11.13 -20.77 4.08
C GLN A 3 10.31 -21.24 2.87
N ALA A 4 10.76 -20.89 1.68
CA ALA A 4 10.15 -21.32 0.42
C ALA A 4 11.24 -21.83 -0.52
N ILE A 5 10.97 -22.97 -1.17
CA ILE A 5 11.77 -23.47 -2.28
C ILE A 5 11.07 -23.07 -3.56
N ILE A 6 11.73 -22.25 -4.38
CA ILE A 6 11.19 -21.74 -5.64
C ILE A 6 12.07 -22.17 -6.81
N LYS A 7 11.45 -22.39 -7.96
CA LYS A 7 12.17 -22.50 -9.24
C LYS A 7 12.06 -21.17 -9.96
N ILE A 8 13.19 -20.65 -10.43
CA ILE A 8 13.27 -19.39 -11.15
C ILE A 8 14.09 -19.59 -12.43
N GLU A 9 13.82 -18.76 -13.43
CA GLU A 9 14.60 -18.76 -14.67
C GLU A 9 16.00 -18.18 -14.46
N ASP A 10 16.94 -18.54 -15.35
CA ASP A 10 18.31 -18.04 -15.34
C ASP A 10 18.37 -16.51 -15.40
N ARG A 11 17.49 -15.90 -16.20
CA ARG A 11 17.38 -14.44 -16.30
C ARG A 11 17.01 -13.83 -14.96
N THR A 12 15.99 -14.36 -14.29
CA THR A 12 15.56 -13.91 -12.95
C THR A 12 16.69 -14.03 -11.94
N ASN A 13 17.43 -15.14 -11.96
CA ASN A 13 18.58 -15.35 -11.08
C ASN A 13 19.68 -14.29 -11.29
N ARG A 14 19.96 -13.90 -12.54
CA ARG A 14 20.92 -12.82 -12.85
C ARG A 14 20.43 -11.47 -12.34
N VAL A 15 19.15 -11.15 -12.51
CA VAL A 15 18.56 -9.91 -11.99
C VAL A 15 18.68 -9.84 -10.47
N LEU A 16 18.36 -10.92 -9.76
CA LEU A 16 18.50 -10.97 -8.30
C LEU A 16 19.94 -10.72 -7.84
N ASN A 17 20.93 -11.25 -8.56
CA ASN A 17 22.34 -10.98 -8.26
C ASN A 17 22.71 -9.49 -8.44
N ILE A 18 22.18 -8.83 -9.48
CA ILE A 18 22.39 -7.40 -9.73
C ILE A 18 21.76 -6.57 -8.61
N VAL A 19 20.51 -6.87 -8.24
CA VAL A 19 19.81 -6.20 -7.12
C VAL A 19 20.60 -6.38 -5.82
N LYS A 20 21.03 -7.62 -5.54
CA LYS A 20 21.84 -7.94 -4.37
C LYS A 20 23.10 -7.08 -4.30
N ALA A 21 23.85 -7.00 -5.40
CA ALA A 21 25.08 -6.21 -5.48
C ALA A 21 24.81 -4.70 -5.34
N LYS A 22 23.79 -4.19 -6.02
CA LYS A 22 23.43 -2.76 -6.02
C LYS A 22 23.10 -2.24 -4.61
N TYR A 23 22.40 -3.04 -3.81
CA TYR A 23 21.95 -2.66 -2.47
C TYR A 23 22.82 -3.24 -1.35
N GLY A 24 23.95 -3.89 -1.66
CA GLY A 24 24.86 -4.46 -0.66
C GLY A 24 24.25 -5.58 0.18
N LEU A 25 23.30 -6.34 -0.39
CA LEU A 25 22.56 -7.38 0.32
C LEU A 25 23.39 -8.67 0.44
N ARG A 26 23.12 -9.46 1.48
CA ARG A 26 23.90 -10.66 1.81
C ARG A 26 23.54 -11.83 0.91
N ASP A 27 22.26 -12.05 0.69
CA ASP A 27 21.72 -13.19 -0.04
C ASP A 27 20.58 -12.79 -0.99
N LYS A 28 20.09 -13.78 -1.75
CA LYS A 28 18.99 -13.57 -2.72
C LYS A 28 17.63 -13.46 -2.04
N SER A 29 17.48 -13.97 -0.82
CA SER A 29 16.23 -13.84 -0.07
C SER A 29 16.00 -12.38 0.30
N GLN A 30 17.03 -11.69 0.80
CA GLN A 30 16.98 -10.25 1.04
C GLN A 30 16.68 -9.45 -0.22
N ALA A 31 17.20 -9.87 -1.38
CA ALA A 31 16.89 -9.23 -2.65
C ALA A 31 15.41 -9.42 -3.06
N ILE A 32 14.84 -10.61 -2.82
CA ILE A 32 13.42 -10.88 -3.04
C ILE A 32 12.55 -10.04 -2.09
N ASP A 33 12.91 -9.97 -0.81
CA ASP A 33 12.17 -9.18 0.18
C ASP A 33 12.15 -7.68 -0.20
N LEU A 34 13.31 -7.12 -0.58
CA LEU A 34 13.40 -5.73 -1.04
C LEU A 34 12.55 -5.49 -2.31
N MET A 35 12.58 -6.43 -3.26
CA MET A 35 11.74 -6.33 -4.45
C MET A 35 10.25 -6.38 -4.11
N ALA A 36 9.84 -7.22 -3.16
CA ALA A 36 8.46 -7.31 -2.72
C ALA A 36 7.99 -6.01 -2.05
N GLU A 37 8.84 -5.42 -1.20
CA GLU A 37 8.58 -4.11 -0.56
C GLU A 37 8.40 -3.00 -1.61
N GLN A 38 9.33 -2.89 -2.55
CA GLN A 38 9.25 -1.91 -3.64
C GLN A 38 8.04 -2.14 -4.56
N TYR A 39 7.69 -3.40 -4.81
CA TYR A 39 6.53 -3.75 -5.63
C TYR A 39 5.21 -3.47 -4.90
N GLN A 40 5.20 -3.58 -3.56
CA GLN A 40 4.04 -3.21 -2.74
C GLN A 40 3.63 -1.76 -2.98
N GLU A 41 4.57 -0.82 -3.14
CA GLU A 41 4.25 0.59 -3.48
C GLU A 41 3.48 0.73 -4.80
N SER A 42 3.66 -0.22 -5.74
CA SER A 42 3.02 -0.18 -7.06
C SER A 42 1.69 -0.92 -7.14
N ILE A 43 1.44 -1.87 -6.22
CA ILE A 43 0.31 -2.81 -6.30
C ILE A 43 -0.65 -2.65 -5.13
N LEU A 44 -0.15 -2.37 -3.93
CA LEU A 44 -1.00 -2.14 -2.80
C LEU A 44 -1.50 -0.71 -2.86
N GLU A 45 -2.80 -0.52 -2.68
CA GLU A 45 -3.31 0.80 -2.35
C GLU A 45 -2.57 1.30 -1.10
N PRO A 46 -2.12 2.57 -1.06
CA PRO A 46 -1.46 3.11 0.12
C PRO A 46 -2.32 2.84 1.34
N GLU A 47 -1.73 2.29 2.40
CA GLU A 47 -2.45 2.16 3.66
C GLU A 47 -3.00 3.54 4.05
N LEU A 48 -4.24 3.57 4.53
CA LEU A 48 -4.81 4.81 5.03
C LEU A 48 -3.93 5.31 6.17
N LYS A 49 -3.42 6.55 6.04
CA LYS A 49 -2.65 7.19 7.10
C LYS A 49 -3.41 7.05 8.43
N PRO A 50 -2.74 6.73 9.55
CA PRO A 50 -3.40 6.55 10.83
C PRO A 50 -4.33 7.72 11.20
N GLU A 51 -3.93 8.94 10.88
CA GLU A 51 -4.70 10.19 11.03
C GLU A 51 -6.04 10.15 10.27
N PHE A 52 -6.05 9.62 9.05
CA PHE A 52 -7.27 9.48 8.24
C PHE A 52 -8.19 8.42 8.83
N ILE A 53 -7.64 7.30 9.31
CA ILE A 53 -8.41 6.25 10.00
C ILE A 53 -9.08 6.81 11.26
N GLU A 54 -8.34 7.57 12.07
CA GLU A 54 -8.90 8.21 13.26
C GLU A 54 -10.00 9.21 12.91
N LYS A 55 -9.78 10.05 11.89
CA LYS A 55 -10.78 11.00 11.40
C LYS A 55 -12.06 10.28 10.99
N MET A 56 -11.95 9.21 10.21
CA MET A 56 -13.11 8.43 9.77
C MET A 56 -13.83 7.75 10.94
N LYS A 57 -13.10 7.21 11.92
CA LYS A 57 -13.68 6.65 13.17
C LYS A 57 -14.42 7.71 13.99
N ARG A 58 -13.96 8.97 13.98
CA ARG A 58 -14.68 10.08 14.64
C ARG A 58 -15.96 10.41 13.88
N ILE A 59 -15.89 10.60 12.56
CA ILE A 59 -17.04 10.89 11.70
C ILE A 59 -18.10 9.79 11.78
N GLN A 60 -17.70 8.52 11.85
CA GLN A 60 -18.64 7.40 11.97
C GLN A 60 -19.53 7.47 13.22
N LYS A 61 -19.06 8.12 14.29
CA LYS A 61 -19.82 8.31 15.54
C LYS A 61 -20.75 9.52 15.47
N GLU A 62 -20.58 10.40 14.48
CA GLU A 62 -21.44 11.57 14.31
C GLU A 62 -22.80 11.15 13.74
N PRO A 63 -23.89 11.86 14.10
CA PRO A 63 -25.22 11.55 13.60
C PRO A 63 -25.32 11.81 12.10
N ASN A 64 -25.86 10.83 11.37
CA ASN A 64 -26.09 10.96 9.94
C ASN A 64 -27.13 12.04 9.63
N ILE A 65 -26.82 12.92 8.67
CA ILE A 65 -27.74 13.96 8.19
C ILE A 65 -28.28 13.55 6.83
N LYS A 66 -29.59 13.35 6.73
CA LYS A 66 -30.25 13.08 5.44
C LYS A 66 -30.54 14.40 4.72
N ILE A 67 -29.81 14.63 3.62
CA ILE A 67 -29.91 15.88 2.84
C ILE A 67 -30.89 15.74 1.66
N GLY A 68 -31.03 14.53 1.12
CA GLY A 68 -32.02 14.17 0.10
C GLY A 68 -31.65 14.58 -1.32
N SER A 69 -31.35 15.87 -1.58
CA SER A 69 -31.04 16.38 -2.91
C SER A 69 -29.82 17.29 -2.94
N MET A 70 -29.16 17.39 -4.10
CA MET A 70 -28.04 18.32 -4.30
C MET A 70 -28.44 19.78 -4.11
N LYS A 71 -29.69 20.15 -4.41
CA LYS A 71 -30.22 21.50 -4.16
C LYS A 71 -30.23 21.82 -2.66
N ASN A 72 -30.63 20.87 -1.82
CA ASN A 72 -30.64 21.03 -0.37
C ASN A 72 -29.21 21.02 0.21
N PHE A 73 -28.30 20.24 -0.38
CA PHE A 73 -26.89 20.24 -0.02
C PHE A 73 -26.27 21.63 -0.20
N LYS A 74 -26.41 22.17 -1.41
CA LYS A 74 -25.95 23.51 -1.79
C LYS A 74 -26.51 24.60 -0.88
N LYS A 75 -27.83 24.57 -0.63
CA LYS A 75 -28.50 25.51 0.28
C LYS A 75 -27.97 25.44 1.71
N ARG A 76 -27.66 24.24 2.23
CA ARG A 76 -27.17 24.05 3.61
C ARG A 76 -25.74 24.54 3.80
N TYR A 77 -24.88 24.30 2.82
CA TYR A 77 -23.44 24.59 2.92
C TYR A 77 -23.00 25.86 2.17
N GLY A 78 -23.93 26.57 1.52
CA GLY A 78 -23.64 27.85 0.87
C GLY A 78 -22.74 27.77 -0.36
N ILE A 79 -22.79 26.64 -1.07
CA ILE A 79 -21.99 26.31 -2.26
C ILE A 79 -22.85 25.98 -3.48
#